data_AF-A0A920AQ06-F1
#
_entry.id   AF-A0A920AQ06-F1
#
_cell.length_a   1.000
_cell.length_b   1.000
_cell.length_c   1.000
_cell.angle_alpha   90.00
_cell.angle_beta   90.00
_cell.angle_gamma   90.00
#
_symmetry.space_group_name_H-M   'P 1'
#
loop_
_entity.id
_entity.type
_entity.pdbx_description
1 polymer ?
#
loop_
_entity_poly.entity_id
_entity_poly.type
_entity_poly.pdbx_seq_one_letter_code
_entity_poly.pdbx_strand_id
1 'polypeptide(L)'
;MGAILNGYSDFGTTHADHLTTDIPCTSPMKDELIKGNYEHNTAIQILETFEEKKISYKEVEMVLVGNHGSFTWGLDAQKSVYNNRVLEEIAELAFMTLNLNPKSDEAKRFFDSKTL
;
A
#
# COMPACT_ATOMS: atom_id res chain seq x y z
N MET A 1 0.87 -14.77 -7.99
CA MET A 1 0.19 -14.64 -6.68
C MET A 1 1.06 -14.04 -5.58
N GLY A 2 2.38 -13.89 -5.74
CA GLY A 2 3.28 -13.38 -4.69
C GLY A 2 3.34 -11.86 -4.53
N ALA A 3 2.93 -11.08 -5.54
CA ALA A 3 3.00 -9.61 -5.49
C ALA A 3 2.02 -8.98 -4.47
N ILE A 4 0.84 -9.57 -4.29
CA ILE A 4 -0.24 -9.00 -3.47
C ILE A 4 0.09 -9.03 -1.96
N LEU A 5 0.95 -9.96 -1.52
CA LEU A 5 1.28 -10.15 -0.10
C LEU A 5 2.28 -9.14 0.45
N ASN A 6 3.00 -8.38 -0.40
CA ASN A 6 4.01 -7.43 0.05
C ASN A 6 3.59 -5.95 -0.11
N GLY A 7 2.56 -5.66 -0.91
CA GLY A 7 2.21 -4.30 -1.33
C GLY A 7 2.16 -4.17 -2.85
N TYR A 8 1.74 -3.02 -3.36
CA TYR A 8 1.98 -2.68 -4.76
C TYR A 8 3.35 -2.00 -4.87
N SER A 9 4.24 -2.62 -5.64
CA SER A 9 5.50 -2.02 -6.05
C SER A 9 5.28 -0.96 -7.14
N ASP A 10 6.21 -0.01 -7.24
CA ASP A 10 6.20 0.99 -8.31
C ASP A 10 6.34 0.32 -9.68
N PHE A 11 5.25 0.27 -10.46
CA PHE A 11 5.26 -0.24 -11.85
C PHE A 11 5.05 0.89 -12.88
N GLY A 12 5.07 2.16 -12.47
CA GLY A 12 4.80 3.27 -13.38
C GLY A 12 4.77 4.63 -12.69
N THR A 13 4.86 5.70 -13.49
CA THR A 13 5.06 7.07 -12.98
C THR A 13 3.95 7.55 -12.05
N THR A 14 2.71 7.08 -12.19
CA THR A 14 1.60 7.43 -11.28
C THR A 14 1.89 7.04 -9.83
N HIS A 15 2.53 5.89 -9.58
CA HIS A 15 2.97 5.53 -8.23
C HIS A 15 4.06 6.50 -7.76
N ALA A 16 5.09 6.70 -8.59
CA ALA A 16 6.24 7.56 -8.28
C ALA A 16 5.88 9.04 -8.04
N ASP A 17 4.81 9.54 -8.67
CA ASP A 17 4.30 10.91 -8.48
C ASP A 17 3.66 11.11 -7.09
N HIS A 18 3.28 10.03 -6.41
CA HIS A 18 2.55 10.07 -5.15
C HIS A 18 3.31 9.47 -3.97
N LEU A 19 4.14 8.44 -4.20
CA LEU A 19 4.84 7.72 -3.15
C LEU A 19 6.28 7.42 -3.57
N THR A 20 7.21 7.60 -2.64
CA THR A 20 8.62 7.19 -2.78
C THR A 20 8.88 5.77 -2.27
N THR A 21 7.84 5.13 -1.74
CA THR A 21 7.88 3.79 -1.14
C THR A 21 6.70 2.96 -1.66
N ASP A 22 6.78 1.65 -1.49
CA ASP A 22 5.70 0.75 -1.90
C ASP A 22 4.51 0.92 -0.96
N ILE A 23 3.31 0.65 -1.47
CA ILE A 23 2.10 0.72 -0.64
C ILE A 23 2.14 -0.42 0.38
N PRO A 24 2.11 -0.16 1.70
CA PRO A 24 2.20 -1.22 2.69
C PRO A 24 0.96 -2.12 2.61
N CYS A 25 1.20 -3.44 2.55
CA CYS A 25 0.18 -4.46 2.77
C CYS A 25 0.39 -5.13 4.12
N THR A 26 -0.66 -5.25 4.93
CA THR A 26 -0.64 -6.04 6.17
C THR A 26 -0.71 -7.53 5.84
N SER A 27 -0.14 -8.37 6.71
CA SER A 27 -0.35 -9.81 6.61
C SER A 27 -1.82 -10.17 6.90
N PRO A 28 -2.34 -11.28 6.34
CA PRO A 28 -3.66 -11.78 6.72
C PRO A 28 -3.81 -11.91 8.24
N MET A 29 -4.92 -11.39 8.78
CA MET A 29 -5.19 -11.46 10.22
C MET A 29 -5.37 -12.90 10.68
N LYS A 30 -4.82 -13.25 11.84
CA LYS A 30 -5.00 -14.57 12.46
C LYS A 30 -6.45 -14.78 12.91
N ASP A 31 -7.00 -15.98 12.72
CA ASP A 31 -8.39 -16.33 13.05
C ASP A 31 -8.82 -15.95 14.48
N GLU A 32 -7.91 -16.03 15.44
CA GLU A 32 -8.17 -15.67 16.85
C GLU A 32 -8.49 -14.18 17.02
N LEU A 33 -7.81 -13.33 16.26
CA LEU A 33 -8.02 -11.88 16.27
C LEU A 33 -9.31 -11.50 15.52
N ILE A 34 -9.71 -12.30 14.52
CA ILE A 34 -10.97 -12.11 13.78
C ILE A 34 -12.18 -12.39 14.69
N LYS A 35 -12.11 -13.43 15.52
CA LYS A 35 -13.20 -13.80 16.45
C LYS A 35 -13.36 -12.82 17.63
N GLY A 36 -12.37 -11.96 17.86
CA GLY A 36 -12.36 -10.96 18.92
C GLY A 36 -12.93 -9.62 18.47
N ASN A 37 -12.27 -8.52 18.89
CA ASN A 37 -12.61 -7.17 18.47
C ASN A 37 -11.96 -6.88 17.10
N TYR A 38 -12.60 -7.38 16.04
CA TYR A 38 -12.06 -7.39 14.68
C TYR A 38 -11.58 -6.01 14.21
N GLU A 39 -12.43 -4.98 14.31
CA GLU A 39 -12.11 -3.63 13.85
C GLU A 39 -10.95 -3.01 14.63
N HIS A 40 -10.90 -3.24 15.94
CA HIS A 40 -9.80 -2.78 16.78
C HIS A 40 -8.49 -3.49 16.43
N ASN A 41 -8.54 -4.80 16.21
CA ASN A 41 -7.38 -5.59 15.81
C ASN A 41 -6.89 -5.22 14.40
N THR A 42 -7.79 -4.81 13.49
CA THR A 42 -7.40 -4.26 12.19
C THR A 42 -6.59 -2.98 12.35
N ALA A 43 -7.04 -2.07 13.23
CA ALA A 43 -6.30 -0.84 13.50
C ALA A 43 -4.91 -1.11 14.10
N ILE A 44 -4.81 -2.03 15.07
CA ILE A 44 -3.52 -2.46 15.65
C ILE A 44 -2.60 -3.01 14.57
N GLN A 45 -3.10 -3.90 13.70
CA GLN A 45 -2.30 -4.51 12.65
C GLN A 45 -1.75 -3.49 11.65
N ILE A 46 -2.54 -2.46 11.32
CA ILE A 46 -2.08 -1.36 10.46
C ILE A 46 -0.92 -0.63 11.15
N LEU A 47 -1.05 -0.27 12.42
CA LEU A 47 0.00 0.42 13.17
C LEU A 47 1.28 -0.41 13.27
N GLU A 48 1.17 -1.69 13.60
CA GLU A 48 2.30 -2.63 13.65
C GLU A 48 3.01 -2.72 12.29
N THR A 49 2.25 -2.79 11.19
CA THR A 49 2.83 -2.85 9.83
C THR A 49 3.66 -1.60 9.50
N PHE A 50 3.20 -0.41 9.90
CA PHE A 50 3.95 0.82 9.68
C PHE A 50 5.20 0.90 10.55
N GLU A 51 5.14 0.44 11.80
CA GLU A 51 6.29 0.38 12.70
C GLU A 51 7.35 -0.61 12.20
N GLU A 52 6.95 -1.83 11.85
CA GLU A 52 7.83 -2.89 11.34
C GLU A 52 8.54 -2.47 10.05
N LYS A 53 7.80 -1.85 9.12
CA LYS A 53 8.35 -1.38 7.84
C LYS A 53 9.07 -0.03 7.96
N LYS A 54 9.03 0.63 9.12
CA LYS A 54 9.61 1.96 9.38
C LYS A 54 9.09 3.03 8.39
N ILE A 55 7.79 2.98 8.11
CA ILE A 55 7.11 3.91 7.20
C ILE A 55 6.39 4.97 8.05
N SER A 56 6.49 6.24 7.63
CA SER A 56 5.73 7.32 8.24
C SER A 56 4.30 7.34 7.70
N TYR A 57 3.29 7.19 8.57
CA TYR A 57 1.88 7.34 8.20
C TYR A 57 1.52 8.77 7.74
N LYS A 58 2.40 9.75 7.96
CA LYS A 58 2.26 11.12 7.44
C LYS A 58 2.76 11.25 6.01
N GLU A 59 3.66 10.36 5.58
CA GLU A 59 4.24 10.36 4.23
C GLU A 59 3.51 9.36 3.32
N VAL A 60 3.07 8.23 3.88
CA VAL A 60 2.28 7.22 3.18
C VAL A 60 0.90 7.17 3.82
N GLU A 61 -0.07 7.79 3.17
CA GLU A 61 -1.43 7.97 3.71
C GLU A 61 -2.42 6.87 3.27
N MET A 62 -1.91 5.66 3.05
CA MET A 62 -2.67 4.53 2.53
C MET A 62 -2.07 3.18 2.92
N VAL A 63 -2.92 2.16 3.00
CA VAL A 63 -2.52 0.78 3.34
C VAL A 63 -3.52 -0.21 2.74
N LEU A 64 -3.03 -1.39 2.39
CA LEU A 64 -3.87 -2.55 2.07
C LEU A 64 -3.92 -3.47 3.29
N VAL A 65 -5.12 -3.87 3.68
CA VAL A 65 -5.30 -4.89 4.71
C VAL A 65 -5.47 -6.25 4.05
N GLY A 66 -4.57 -7.19 4.34
CA GLY A 66 -4.56 -8.51 3.73
C GLY A 66 -5.91 -9.24 3.85
N ASN A 67 -6.43 -9.74 2.72
CA ASN A 67 -7.76 -10.37 2.59
C ASN A 67 -8.94 -9.48 2.99
N HIS A 68 -8.78 -8.16 3.01
CA HIS A 68 -9.84 -7.22 3.33
C HIS A 68 -9.97 -6.15 2.25
N GLY A 69 -9.24 -5.04 2.36
CA GLY A 69 -9.37 -3.94 1.41
C GLY A 69 -8.42 -2.79 1.72
N SER A 70 -8.63 -1.67 1.02
CA SER A 70 -7.85 -0.45 1.20
C SER A 70 -8.34 0.40 2.36
N PHE A 71 -7.40 1.04 3.06
CA PHE A 71 -7.66 2.12 3.99
C PHE A 71 -6.80 3.32 3.60
N THR A 72 -7.41 4.49 3.54
CA THR A 72 -6.73 5.75 3.22
C THR A 72 -7.15 6.84 4.19
N TRP A 73 -6.25 7.77 4.42
CA TRP A 73 -6.50 8.95 5.26
C TRP A 73 -5.90 10.18 4.61
N GLY A 74 -6.06 11.33 5.27
CA GLY A 74 -5.58 12.62 4.78
C GLY A 74 -5.95 13.72 5.76
N LEU A 75 -5.45 14.92 5.50
CA LEU A 75 -5.75 16.11 6.30
C LEU A 75 -7.27 16.35 6.48
N ASP A 76 -8.04 16.05 5.44
CA ASP A 76 -9.49 16.17 5.41
C ASP A 76 -10.14 15.01 4.63
N ALA A 77 -11.47 15.02 4.57
CA ALA A 77 -12.23 14.01 3.86
C ALA A 77 -11.93 14.00 2.35
N GLN A 78 -11.72 15.18 1.74
CA GLN A 78 -11.43 15.30 0.31
C GLN A 78 -10.08 14.66 -0.03
N LYS A 79 -9.05 14.92 0.78
CA LYS A 79 -7.72 14.31 0.65
C LYS A 79 -7.77 12.80 0.86
N SER A 80 -8.53 12.31 1.83
CA SER A 80 -8.69 10.87 2.07
C SER A 80 -9.30 10.14 0.86
N VAL A 81 -10.31 10.74 0.23
CA VAL A 81 -10.93 10.22 -1.00
C VAL A 81 -9.98 10.30 -2.19
N TYR A 82 -9.24 11.41 -2.32
CA TYR A 82 -8.21 11.55 -3.35
C TYR A 82 -7.14 10.45 -3.24
N ASN A 83 -6.61 10.22 -2.04
CA ASN A 83 -5.62 9.17 -1.79
C ASN A 83 -6.19 7.78 -2.10
N ASN A 84 -7.48 7.54 -1.82
CA ASN A 84 -8.16 6.29 -2.19
C ASN A 84 -8.20 6.10 -3.71
N ARG A 85 -8.53 7.17 -4.45
CA ARG A 85 -8.56 7.13 -5.92
C ARG A 85 -7.19 6.85 -6.50
N VAL A 86 -6.14 7.46 -5.96
CA VAL A 86 -4.75 7.20 -6.35
C VAL A 86 -4.39 5.73 -6.11
N LEU A 87 -4.72 5.18 -4.93
CA LEU A 87 -4.45 3.79 -4.61
C LEU A 87 -5.14 2.81 -5.58
N GLU A 88 -6.39 3.07 -5.94
CA GLU A 88 -7.13 2.25 -6.90
C GLU A 88 -6.47 2.24 -8.28
N GLU A 89 -6.06 3.41 -8.79
CA GLU A 89 -5.38 3.52 -10.08
C GLU A 89 -4.03 2.78 -10.08
N ILE A 90 -3.25 2.91 -9.01
CA ILE A 90 -2.00 2.17 -8.84
C ILE A 90 -2.27 0.65 -8.84
N ALA A 91 -3.30 0.21 -8.11
CA ALA A 91 -3.68 -1.20 -8.03
C ALA A 91 -4.10 -1.76 -9.40
N GLU A 92 -4.91 -1.02 -10.16
CA GLU A 92 -5.37 -1.40 -11.50
C GLU A 92 -4.19 -1.52 -12.48
N LEU A 93 -3.30 -0.52 -12.50
CA LEU A 93 -2.12 -0.52 -13.35
C LEU A 93 -1.15 -1.66 -12.99
N ALA A 94 -0.92 -1.90 -11.69
CA ALA A 94 -0.10 -3.02 -11.23
C ALA A 94 -0.72 -4.37 -11.64
N PHE A 95 -2.05 -4.51 -11.49
CA PHE A 95 -2.77 -5.71 -11.92
C PHE A 95 -2.62 -5.94 -13.42
N MET A 96 -2.86 -4.92 -14.26
CA MET A 96 -2.70 -5.03 -15.71
C MET A 96 -1.27 -5.40 -16.10
N THR A 97 -0.27 -4.74 -15.50
CA THR A 97 1.15 -4.98 -15.76
C THR A 97 1.54 -6.43 -15.47
N LEU A 98 1.15 -6.95 -14.31
CA LEU A 98 1.47 -8.32 -13.91
C LEU A 98 0.70 -9.38 -14.71
N ASN A 99 -0.48 -9.05 -15.24
CA ASN A 99 -1.20 -9.93 -16.17
C ASN A 99 -0.52 -9.98 -17.56
N LEU A 100 0.03 -8.86 -18.04
CA LEU A 100 0.76 -8.81 -19.30
C LEU A 100 2.13 -9.48 -19.20
N ASN A 101 2.87 -9.19 -18.13
CA ASN A 101 4.17 -9.78 -17.86
C ASN A 101 4.31 -10.11 -16.37
N PRO A 102 4.09 -11.37 -15.96
CA PRO A 102 4.26 -11.80 -14.58
C PRO A 102 5.70 -11.68 -14.04
N LYS A 103 6.67 -11.48 -14.93
CA LYS A 103 8.09 -11.27 -14.62
C LYS A 103 8.50 -9.81 -14.85
N SER A 104 7.54 -8.87 -14.89
CA SER A 104 7.88 -7.46 -14.96
C SER A 104 8.66 -7.08 -13.71
N ASP A 105 9.82 -6.47 -13.91
CA ASP A 105 10.56 -5.83 -12.84
C ASP A 105 9.84 -4.55 -12.41
N GLU A 106 10.11 -4.10 -11.19
CA GLU A 106 9.67 -2.79 -10.71
C GLU A 106 10.25 -1.69 -11.61
N ALA A 107 9.48 -0.61 -11.79
CA ALA A 107 9.93 0.56 -12.49
C ALA A 107 11.22 1.07 -11.83
N LYS A 108 12.25 1.33 -12.65
CA LYS A 108 13.49 1.91 -12.15
C LYS A 108 13.17 3.28 -11.56
N ARG A 109 13.30 3.42 -10.24
CA ARG A 109 13.25 4.72 -9.57
C ARG A 109 14.38 5.59 -10.11
N PHE A 110 14.04 6.61 -10.89
CA PHE A 110 15.03 7.55 -11.45
C PHE A 110 15.52 8.59 -10.43
N PHE A 111 14.88 8.66 -9.25
CA PHE A 111 15.29 9.55 -8.15
C PHE A 111 15.88 8.73 -7.01
N ASP A 112 17.20 8.55 -7.05
CA ASP A 112 17.98 8.05 -5.92
C ASP A 112 18.26 9.24 -4.99
N SER A 113 17.78 9.21 -3.75
CA SER A 113 17.91 10.32 -2.77
C SER A 113 19.35 10.54 -2.27
N LYS A 114 20.35 10.09 -3.03
CA LYS A 114 21.79 10.32 -2.81
C LYS A 114 22.36 11.43 -3.69
N THR A 115 21.52 12.17 -4.43
CA THR A 115 21.99 13.24 -5.33
C THR A 115 21.36 14.62 -5.10
N LEU A 116 20.86 14.89 -3.90
CA LEU A 116 20.58 16.26 -3.42
C LEU A 116 21.26 16.50 -2.08
#